data_AF-A0A7J9ZUD8-F1
#
_entry.id   AF-A0A7J9ZUD8-F1
#
_cell.length_a   1.000
_cell.length_b   1.000
_cell.length_c   1.000
_cell.angle_alpha   90.00
_cell.angle_beta   90.00
_cell.angle_gamma   90.00
#
_symmetry.space_group_name_H-M   'P 1'
#
loop_
_entity.id
_entity.type
_entity.pdbx_description
1 polymer ?
#
loop_
_entity_poly.entity_id
_entity_poly.type
_entity_poly.pdbx_seq_one_letter_code
_entity_poly.pdbx_strand_id
1 'polypeptide(L)' 'MATERKKILLRLDPAVHDALARWAADELRSTNAQIEFLLRRALSEAGRSPRSARPPTYPEL' A
#
# COMPACT_ATOMS: atom_id res chain seq x y z
N MET A 1 -3.08 6.66 20.08
CA MET A 1 -1.92 7.26 19.40
C MET A 1 -1.95 6.83 17.94
N ALA A 2 -1.96 7.78 17.00
CA ALA A 2 -1.87 7.44 15.58
C ALA A 2 -0.48 6.83 15.32
N THR A 3 -0.44 5.60 14.81
CA THR A 3 0.81 5.00 14.33
C THR A 3 1.31 5.84 13.18
N GLU A 4 2.47 6.47 13.36
CA GLU A 4 3.08 7.29 12.32
C GLU A 4 3.43 6.42 11.10
N ARG A 5 2.99 6.84 9.91
CA ARG A 5 3.29 6.10 8.68
C ARG A 5 4.76 6.33 8.32
N LYS A 6 5.54 5.26 8.26
CA LYS A 6 6.95 5.32 7.87
C LYS A 6 7.05 5.73 6.39
N LYS A 7 7.65 6.88 6.11
CA LYS A 7 7.98 7.31 4.75
C LYS A 7 9.31 6.68 4.34
N ILE A 8 9.30 5.89 3.28
CA ILE A 8 10.50 5.28 2.69
C ILE A 8 10.60 5.67 1.22
N LEU A 9 11.83 5.83 0.71
CA LEU A 9 12.06 5.93 -0.72
C LEU A 9 12.08 4.51 -1.31
N LEU A 10 11.08 4.19 -2.11
CA LEU A 10 11.00 2.92 -2.81
C LEU A 10 11.63 3.05 -4.19
N ARG A 11 12.63 2.22 -4.50
CA ARG A 11 13.18 2.11 -5.85
C ARG A 11 12.35 1.10 -6.62
N LEU A 12 11.68 1.56 -7.67
CA LEU A 12 10.91 0.75 -8.59
C LEU A 12 11.41 0.99 -10.01
N ASP A 13 11.28 -0.03 -10.85
CA ASP A 13 11.31 0.18 -12.29
C ASP A 13 10.18 1.17 -12.68
N PRO A 14 10.46 2.19 -13.52
CA PRO A 14 9.46 3.18 -13.90
C PRO A 14 8.20 2.58 -14.56
N ALA A 15 8.35 1.55 -15.39
CA ALA A 15 7.22 0.91 -16.04
C ALA A 15 6.32 0.17 -15.04
N VAL A 16 6.91 -0.41 -13.99
CA VAL A 16 6.16 -1.03 -12.89
C VAL A 16 5.41 0.03 -12.09
N HIS A 17 6.04 1.16 -11.79
CA HIS A 17 5.38 2.28 -11.12
C HIS A 17 4.17 2.78 -11.92
N ASP A 18 4.32 2.95 -13.24
CA ASP A 18 3.25 3.42 -14.12
C ASP A 18 2.09 2.44 -14.20
N ALA A 19 2.37 1.13 -14.26
CA ALA A 19 1.34 0.11 -14.21
C ALA A 19 0.56 0.14 -12.89
N LEU A 20 1.26 0.31 -11.75
CA LEU A 20 0.62 0.46 -10.44
C LEU A 20 -0.23 1.72 -10.34
N ALA A 21 0.24 2.84 -10.91
CA ALA A 21 -0.49 4.11 -10.91
C ALA A 21 -1.78 4.02 -11.74
N ARG A 22 -1.74 3.38 -12.91
CA ARG A 22 -2.94 3.13 -13.74
C ARG A 22 -3.94 2.25 -13.02
N TRP A 23 -3.50 1.14 -12.45
CA TRP A 23 -4.37 0.25 -11.69
C TRP A 23 -4.99 0.96 -10.47
N ALA A 24 -4.22 1.80 -9.77
CA ALA A 24 -4.76 2.60 -8.67
C ALA A 24 -5.86 3.56 -9.16
N ALA A 25 -5.66 4.22 -10.31
CA ALA A 25 -6.63 5.13 -10.90
C ALA A 25 -7.93 4.40 -11.31
N ASP A 26 -7.82 3.20 -11.90
CA ASP A 26 -8.97 2.37 -12.28
C ASP A 26 -9.85 2.01 -11.07
N GLU A 27 -9.24 1.89 -9.88
CA GLU A 27 -9.94 1.58 -8.63
C GLU A 27 -10.23 2.81 -7.75
N LEU A 28 -10.05 4.03 -8.28
CA LEU A 28 -10.25 5.30 -7.57
C LEU A 28 -9.44 5.39 -6.26
N ARG A 29 -8.21 4.86 -6.27
CA ARG A 29 -7.28 4.89 -5.14
C ARG A 29 -6.02 5.68 -5.47
N SER A 30 -5.35 6.18 -4.43
CA SER A 30 -3.99 6.71 -4.60
C SER A 30 -3.01 5.56 -4.85
N THR A 31 -1.95 5.82 -5.61
CA THR A 31 -0.87 4.85 -5.86
C THR A 31 -0.28 4.30 -4.55
N ASN A 32 -0.13 5.13 -3.52
CA ASN A 32 0.36 4.69 -2.21
C ASN A 32 -0.61 3.74 -1.51
N ALA A 33 -1.92 4.01 -1.57
CA ALA A 33 -2.93 3.11 -1.01
C ALA A 33 -2.96 1.77 -1.77
N GLN A 34 -2.78 1.79 -3.09
CA GLN A 34 -2.67 0.59 -3.90
C GLN A 34 -1.43 -0.24 -3.53
N ILE A 35 -0.26 0.39 -3.41
CA ILE A 35 0.99 -0.28 -3.00
C ILE A 35 0.82 -0.92 -1.61
N GLU A 36 0.28 -0.18 -0.64
CA GLU A 36 0.03 -0.71 0.71
C GLU A 36 -0.90 -1.93 0.69
N PHE A 37 -1.98 -1.87 -0.09
CA PHE A 37 -2.90 -2.99 -0.25
C PHE A 37 -2.21 -4.23 -0.81
N LEU A 38 -1.40 -4.06 -1.87
CA LEU A 38 -0.66 -5.16 -2.49
C LEU A 38 0.37 -5.77 -1.56
N LEU A 39 1.11 -4.95 -0.81
CA LEU A 39 2.09 -5.43 0.16
C LEU A 39 1.41 -6.24 1.28
N ARG A 40 0.29 -5.76 1.81
CA ARG A 40 -0.48 -6.50 2.84
C ARG A 40 -1.01 -7.83 2.32
N ARG A 41 -1.56 -7.81 1.10
CA ARG A 41 -2.05 -9.03 0.44
C ARG A 41 -0.91 -10.04 0.25
N ALA A 42 0.22 -9.62 -0.31
CA ALA A 42 1.38 -10.48 -0.52
C ALA A 42 1.94 -11.04 0.79
N LEU A 43 1.99 -10.23 1.86
CA LEU A 43 2.40 -10.70 3.19
C LEU A 43 1.41 -11.74 3.75
N SER A 44 0.12 -11.54 3.56
CA SER A 44 -0.91 -12.49 3.99
C SER A 44 -0.81 -13.81 3.23
N GLU A 45 -0.72 -13.75 1.90
CA GLU A 45 -0.56 -14.92 1.02
C GLU A 45 0.72 -15.70 1.34
N ALA A 46 1.81 -15.01 1.70
CA ALA A 46 3.06 -15.62 2.15
C ALA A 46 3.03 -16.15 3.60
N GLY A 47 1.92 -15.99 4.33
CA GLY A 47 1.82 -16.37 5.75
C GLY A 47 2.68 -15.51 6.69
N ARG A 48 3.05 -14.30 6.28
CA ARG A 48 3.94 -13.36 6.98
C ARG A 48 3.22 -12.10 7.47
N SER A 49 1.89 -12.13 7.53
CA SER A 49 1.11 -10.99 7.99
C SER A 49 1.52 -10.58 9.41
N PRO A 50 1.81 -9.29 9.69
CA PRO A 50 2.22 -8.88 11.03
C PRO A 50 1.05 -9.00 12.01
N ARG A 51 1.24 -9.66 13.14
CA ARG A 51 0.19 -9.83 14.18
C ARG A 51 -0.32 -8.52 14.77
N SER A 52 0.44 -7.43 14.64
CA SER A 52 0.14 -6.10 15.19
C SER A 52 -0.19 -5.03 14.15
N ALA A 53 -0.32 -5.39 12.86
CA ALA A 53 -0.59 -4.42 11.81
C ALA A 53 -2.02 -3.88 11.95
N ARG A 54 -2.17 -2.64 12.43
CA ARG A 54 -3.47 -1.96 12.45
C ARG A 54 -3.97 -1.76 11.01
N PRO A 55 -5.28 -1.95 10.74
CA PRO A 55 -5.86 -1.56 9.45
C PRO A 55 -5.65 -0.06 9.19
N PRO A 56 -5.47 0.36 7.94
CA PRO A 56 -5.26 1.76 7.62
C PRO A 56 -6.46 2.60 8.07
N THR A 57 -6.22 3.54 8.99
CA THR A 57 -7.18 4.60 9.31
C THR A 57 -7.16 5.60 8.17
N TYR A 58 -8.22 5.61 7.36
CA TYR A 58 -8.51 6.74 6.48
C TYR A 58 -9.34 7.70 7.33
N PRO A 59 -8.83 8.88 7.73
CA PRO A 59 -9.72 9.92 8.20
C PRO A 59 -10.68 10.21 7.05
N GLU A 60 -11.98 10.17 7.35
CA GLU A 60 -13.05 10.38 6.37
C GLU A 60 -12.84 11.71 5.63
N LEU A 61 -13.27 11.73 4.37
CA LEU A 61 -13.12 12.83 3.40
C LEU A 61 -13.59 14.18 3.95
#